data_AF-A0A822G2Z1-F1
#
_entry.id   AF-A0A822G2Z1-F1
#
_cell.length_a   1.000
_cell.length_b   1.000
_cell.length_c   1.000
_cell.angle_alpha   90.00
_cell.angle_beta   90.00
_cell.angle_gamma   90.00
#
_symmetry.space_group_name_H-M   'P 1'
#
loop_
_entity.id
_entity.type
_entity.pdbx_description
1 polymer ?
#
loop_
_entity_poly.entity_id
_entity_poly.type
_entity_poly.pdbx_seq_one_letter_code
_entity_poly.pdbx_strand_id
1 'polypeptide(L)'
;VPLPEQSSLSRGTWQKLEMFGSKELAYAITMRDYDLFMSINQYELLYQVFGRYKFGKITANLDRFMRRFNEIQYWVVTEICLTPSSGKRVQLLRKFIKIAS
;
A
#
# COMPACT_ATOMS: atom_id res chain seq x y z
N VAL A 1 2.79 17.80 18.90
CA VAL A 1 3.86 17.54 17.91
C VAL A 1 3.83 16.05 17.61
N PRO A 2 3.88 15.60 16.33
CA PRO A 2 3.92 14.17 16.01
C PRO A 2 5.18 13.49 16.59
N LEU A 3 5.06 12.20 16.90
CA LEU A 3 6.18 11.40 17.41
C LEU A 3 7.22 11.14 16.31
N PRO A 4 8.51 10.96 16.65
CA PRO A 4 9.56 10.64 15.67
C PRO A 4 9.22 9.42 14.79
N GLU A 5 8.57 8.40 15.34
CA GLU A 5 8.16 7.18 14.62
C GLU A 5 7.05 7.43 13.59
N GLN A 6 6.36 8.57 13.67
CA GLN A 6 5.34 8.99 12.71
C GLN A 6 5.93 9.82 11.57
N SER A 7 7.24 10.10 11.60
CA SER A 7 7.94 10.79 10.52
C SER A 7 8.11 9.89 9.29
N SER A 8 8.14 10.51 8.11
CA SER A 8 8.42 9.81 6.86
C SER A 8 9.83 9.19 6.87
N LEU A 9 10.00 8.10 6.13
CA LEU A 9 11.30 7.47 5.94
C LEU A 9 12.34 8.48 5.43
N SER A 10 13.54 8.44 6.02
CA SER A 10 14.67 9.29 5.60
C SER A 10 15.43 8.74 4.39
N ARG A 11 15.26 7.45 4.07
CA ARG A 11 15.94 6.77 2.96
C ARG A 11 15.03 5.73 2.30
N GLY A 12 14.94 5.76 0.98
CA GLY A 12 14.19 4.80 0.18
C GLY A 12 14.86 3.43 0.10
N THR A 13 14.09 2.41 -0.27
CA THR A 13 14.53 1.01 -0.40
C THR A 13 14.60 0.53 -1.86
N TRP A 14 14.62 1.45 -2.82
CA TRP A 14 14.66 1.21 -4.27
C TRP A 14 15.66 0.13 -4.73
N GLN A 15 16.80 -0.02 -4.05
CA GLN A 15 17.80 -1.06 -4.33
C GLN A 15 17.21 -2.46 -4.23
N LYS A 16 16.33 -2.70 -3.25
CA LYS A 16 15.62 -3.98 -3.10
C LYS A 16 14.60 -4.18 -4.22
N LEU A 17 13.97 -3.11 -4.69
CA LEU A 17 13.00 -3.20 -5.79
C LEU A 17 13.66 -3.59 -7.10
N GLU A 18 14.91 -3.20 -7.34
CA GLU A 18 15.67 -3.60 -8.52
C GLU A 18 15.91 -5.11 -8.57
N MET A 19 15.96 -5.80 -7.42
CA MET A 19 16.27 -7.23 -7.33
C MET A 19 15.13 -8.14 -7.77
N PHE A 20 13.87 -7.69 -7.71
CA PHE A 20 12.70 -8.52 -8.01
C PHE A 20 12.10 -8.22 -9.39
N GLY A 21 11.51 -9.23 -10.04
CA GLY A 21 10.79 -9.01 -11.29
C GLY A 21 9.51 -8.19 -11.09
N SER A 22 9.11 -7.37 -12.08
CA SER A 22 7.83 -6.63 -12.00
C SER A 22 6.62 -7.56 -11.83
N LYS A 23 6.61 -8.70 -12.55
CA LYS A 23 5.55 -9.72 -12.45
C LYS A 23 5.50 -10.36 -11.06
N GLU A 24 6.66 -10.63 -10.48
CA GLU A 24 6.78 -11.24 -9.15
C GLU A 24 6.27 -10.28 -8.07
N LEU A 25 6.65 -9.00 -8.15
CA LEU A 25 6.14 -7.97 -7.24
C LEU A 25 4.63 -7.78 -7.38
N ALA A 26 4.11 -7.71 -8.62
CA ALA A 26 2.67 -7.61 -8.85
C ALA A 26 1.93 -8.81 -8.27
N TYR A 27 2.44 -10.03 -8.48
CA TYR A 27 1.87 -11.24 -7.90
C TYR A 27 1.86 -11.21 -6.37
N ALA A 28 2.96 -10.83 -5.73
CA ALA A 28 3.05 -10.75 -4.27
C ALA A 28 2.11 -9.68 -3.68
N ILE A 29 1.97 -8.52 -4.34
CA ILE A 29 0.99 -7.49 -3.98
C ILE A 29 -0.43 -8.06 -4.08
N THR A 30 -0.78 -8.69 -5.20
CA THR A 30 -2.11 -9.28 -5.43
C THR A 30 -2.43 -10.37 -4.41
N MET A 31 -1.51 -11.28 -4.11
CA MET A 31 -1.73 -12.32 -3.10
C MET A 31 -2.01 -11.72 -1.72
N ARG A 32 -1.23 -10.71 -1.34
CA ARG A 32 -1.43 -10.03 -0.06
C ARG A 32 -2.77 -9.29 -0.01
N ASP A 33 -3.12 -8.60 -1.08
CA ASP A 33 -4.37 -7.84 -1.17
C ASP A 33 -5.58 -8.79 -1.21
N TYR A 34 -5.44 -9.96 -1.85
CA TYR A 34 -6.43 -11.02 -1.85
C TYR A 34 -6.71 -11.54 -0.44
N ASP A 35 -5.69 -11.85 0.36
CA ASP A 35 -5.87 -12.30 1.75
C ASP A 35 -6.60 -11.25 2.60
N LEU A 36 -6.24 -9.98 2.43
CA LEU A 36 -6.92 -8.88 3.13
C LEU A 36 -8.38 -8.78 2.70
N PHE A 37 -8.65 -8.85 1.40
CA PHE A 37 -10.01 -8.80 0.87
C PHE A 37 -10.86 -9.97 1.35
N MET A 38 -10.32 -11.20 1.36
CA MET A 38 -11.01 -12.40 1.82
C MET A 38 -11.31 -12.39 3.32
N SER A 39 -10.57 -11.60 4.10
CA SER A 39 -10.85 -11.42 5.53
C SER A 39 -12.04 -10.51 5.83
N ILE A 40 -12.54 -9.77 4.83
CA ILE A 40 -13.64 -8.82 5.01
C ILE A 40 -14.97 -9.56 5.07
N ASN A 41 -15.71 -9.39 6.17
CA ASN A 41 -17.09 -9.84 6.21
C ASN A 41 -18.00 -8.84 5.48
N GLN A 42 -18.95 -9.32 4.67
CA GLN A 42 -19.90 -8.47 3.94
C GLN A 42 -20.68 -7.49 4.84
N TYR A 43 -20.93 -7.83 6.11
CA TYR A 43 -21.58 -6.94 7.06
C TYR A 43 -20.70 -5.74 7.46
N GLU A 44 -19.38 -5.83 7.37
CA GLU A 44 -18.48 -4.70 7.64
C GLU A 44 -18.75 -3.53 6.70
N LEU A 45 -19.13 -3.79 5.45
CA LEU A 45 -19.54 -2.76 4.50
C LEU A 45 -20.83 -2.07 4.95
N LEU A 46 -21.82 -2.82 5.43
CA LEU A 46 -23.07 -2.26 5.94
C LEU A 46 -22.81 -1.39 7.17
N TYR A 47 -22.01 -1.88 8.12
CA TYR A 47 -21.64 -1.12 9.32
C TYR A 47 -20.86 0.14 8.97
N GLN A 48 -19.99 0.09 7.96
CA GLN A 48 -19.24 1.24 7.49
C GLN A 48 -20.14 2.31 6.86
N VAL A 49 -21.07 1.92 5.98
CA VAL A 49 -21.96 2.84 5.25
C VAL A 49 -22.98 3.48 6.18
N PHE A 50 -23.65 2.68 7.01
CA PHE A 50 -24.76 3.16 7.86
C PHE A 50 -24.29 3.76 9.19
N GLY A 51 -23.03 3.51 9.56
CA GLY A 51 -22.37 4.04 10.74
C GLY A 51 -22.16 2.98 11.81
N ARG A 52 -20.89 2.71 12.14
CA ARG A 52 -20.47 1.65 13.08
C ARG A 52 -21.13 1.75 14.46
N TYR A 53 -21.29 2.99 14.94
CA TYR A 53 -21.86 3.27 16.25
C TYR A 53 -23.32 2.81 16.36
N LYS A 54 -24.08 2.80 15.26
CA LYS A 54 -25.48 2.34 15.26
C LYS A 54 -25.62 0.85 15.49
N PHE A 55 -24.60 0.07 15.15
CA PHE A 55 -24.60 -1.38 15.28
C PHE A 55 -23.74 -1.87 16.45
N GLY A 56 -22.89 -1.01 17.03
CA GLY A 56 -21.91 -1.40 18.05
C GLY A 56 -20.92 -2.46 17.53
N LYS A 57 -20.59 -2.41 16.23
CA LYS A 57 -19.73 -3.40 15.55
C LYS A 57 -18.45 -2.78 15.01
N ILE A 58 -17.42 -3.62 14.90
CA ILE A 58 -16.10 -3.28 14.38
C ILE A 58 -16.04 -3.61 12.88
N THR A 59 -15.25 -2.86 12.11
CA THR A 59 -15.02 -3.06 10.67
C THR A 59 -13.51 -3.12 10.35
N ALA A 60 -12.75 -3.78 11.22
CA ALA A 60 -11.29 -3.72 11.23
C ALA A 60 -10.66 -4.33 9.97
N ASN A 61 -11.28 -5.37 9.38
CA ASN A 61 -10.74 -5.99 8.16
C ASN A 61 -10.94 -5.05 6.98
N LEU A 62 -12.13 -4.43 6.88
CA LEU A 62 -12.41 -3.40 5.90
C LEU A 62 -11.46 -2.20 6.05
N ASP A 63 -11.20 -1.74 7.27
CA ASP A 63 -10.27 -0.64 7.55
C ASP A 63 -8.84 -0.96 7.11
N ARG A 64 -8.40 -2.19 7.40
CA ARG A 64 -7.07 -2.64 6.99
C ARG A 64 -6.93 -2.70 5.48
N PHE A 65 -7.97 -3.18 4.78
CA PHE A 65 -7.98 -3.22 3.32
C PHE A 65 -8.02 -1.82 2.69
N MET A 66 -8.82 -0.89 3.22
CA MET A 66 -8.80 0.51 2.75
C MET A 66 -7.46 1.19 3.02
N ARG A 67 -6.85 0.94 4.18
CA ARG A 67 -5.52 1.47 4.51
C ARG A 67 -4.44 0.92 3.58
N ARG A 68 -4.56 -0.33 3.13
CA ARG A 68 -3.62 -0.96 2.21
C ARG A 68 -3.49 -0.21 0.88
N PHE A 69 -4.59 0.33 0.36
CA PHE A 69 -4.56 1.17 -0.84
C PHE A 69 -3.66 2.40 -0.64
N ASN A 70 -3.84 3.11 0.48
CA ASN A 70 -3.01 4.27 0.83
C ASN A 70 -1.55 3.87 1.03
N GLU A 71 -1.29 2.73 1.67
CA GLU A 71 0.07 2.21 1.87
C GLU A 71 0.80 1.99 0.54
N ILE A 72 0.16 1.34 -0.44
CA ILE A 72 0.74 1.14 -1.78
C ILE A 72 0.96 2.47 -2.50
N GLN A 73 -0.03 3.38 -2.45
CA GLN A 73 0.09 4.69 -3.08
C GLN A 73 1.28 5.49 -2.50
N TYR A 74 1.37 5.60 -1.18
CA TYR A 74 2.45 6.33 -0.52
C TYR A 74 3.80 5.65 -0.66
N TRP A 75 3.84 4.31 -0.72
CA TRP A 75 5.07 3.58 -0.99
C TRP A 75 5.69 3.95 -2.34
N VAL A 76 4.89 3.97 -3.41
CA VAL A 76 5.34 4.40 -4.75
C VAL A 76 5.91 5.81 -4.72
N VAL A 77 5.18 6.76 -4.11
CA VAL A 77 5.62 8.15 -3.97
C VAL A 77 6.93 8.25 -3.17
N THR A 78 7.01 7.56 -2.04
CA THR A 78 8.18 7.57 -1.15
C THR A 78 9.42 7.08 -1.87
N GLU A 79 9.33 5.95 -2.59
CA GLU A 79 10.48 5.40 -3.31
C GLU A 79 10.96 6.31 -4.44
N ILE A 80 10.04 6.95 -5.16
CA ILE A 80 10.38 7.93 -6.22
C ILE A 80 11.04 9.17 -5.62
N CYS A 81 10.47 9.74 -4.55
CA CYS A 81 10.95 10.98 -3.92
C CYS A 81 12.30 10.79 -3.22
N LEU A 82 12.54 9.62 -2.64
CA LEU A 82 13.79 9.30 -1.94
C LEU A 82 14.89 8.73 -2.85
N THR A 83 14.65 8.64 -4.16
CA THR A 83 15.67 8.20 -5.14
C THR A 83 16.47 9.40 -5.66
N PRO A 84 17.75 9.54 -5.28
CA PRO A 84 18.53 10.75 -5.58
C PRO A 84 18.86 10.88 -7.06
N SER A 85 19.23 9.77 -7.73
CA SER A 85 19.63 9.77 -9.14
C SER A 85 18.42 9.90 -10.06
N SER A 86 18.46 10.89 -10.97
CA SER A 86 17.42 11.09 -11.99
C SER A 86 17.25 9.86 -12.89
N GLY A 87 18.35 9.26 -13.36
CA GLY A 87 18.32 8.06 -14.19
C GLY A 87 17.65 6.87 -13.48
N LYS A 88 17.97 6.64 -12.21
CA LYS A 88 17.33 5.59 -11.41
C LYS A 88 15.85 5.86 -11.15
N ARG A 89 15.50 7.13 -10.92
CA ARG A 89 14.09 7.54 -10.74
C ARG A 89 13.25 7.24 -11.97
N VAL A 90 13.79 7.45 -13.18
CA VAL A 90 13.14 7.06 -14.45
C VAL A 90 12.98 5.54 -14.54
N GLN A 91 13.98 4.76 -14.12
CA GLN A 91 13.89 3.30 -14.12
C GLN A 91 12.81 2.80 -13.14
N LEU A 92 12.73 3.37 -11.93
CA LEU A 92 11.67 3.08 -10.96
C LEU A 92 10.28 3.43 -11.49
N LEU A 93 10.11 4.60 -12.11
CA LEU A 93 8.84 5.00 -12.74
C LEU A 93 8.39 3.96 -13.77
N ARG A 94 9.28 3.55 -14.68
CA ARG A 94 9.00 2.48 -15.66
C ARG A 94 8.64 1.17 -14.97
N LYS A 95 9.32 0.84 -13.87
CA LYS A 95 9.07 -0.39 -13.10
C LYS A 95 7.67 -0.37 -12.48
N PHE A 96 7.25 0.73 -11.86
CA PHE A 96 5.92 0.86 -11.27
C PHE A 96 4.82 0.82 -12.33
N ILE A 97 5.03 1.43 -13.50
CA ILE A 97 4.11 1.30 -14.65
C ILE A 97 3.96 -0.18 -15.04
N LYS A 98 5.07 -0.92 -15.12
CA LYS A 98 5.07 -2.37 -15.43
C LYS A 98 4.44 -3.25 -14.34
N ILE A 99 4.42 -2.80 -13.08
CA ILE A 99 3.76 -3.53 -11.98
C ILE A 99 2.24 -3.31 -12.06
N ALA A 100 1.81 -2.12 -12.50
CA ALA A 100 0.40 -1.76 -12.62
C ALA A 100 -0.28 -2.25 -13.90
N SER A 101 0.49 -2.61 -14.92
CA SER A 101 0.03 -3.18 -16.19
C SER A 101 -0.17 -4.70 -16.12
#